data_AF-A0A7E6EKD9-F1
#
_entry.id   AF-A0A7E6EKD9-F1
#
_cell.length_a   1.000
_cell.length_b   1.000
_cell.length_c   1.000
_cell.angle_alpha   90.00
_cell.angle_beta   90.00
_cell.angle_gamma   90.00
#
_symmetry.space_group_name_H-M   'P 1'
#
loop_
_entity.id
_entity.type
_entity.pdbx_description
1 polymer ?
#
loop_
_entity_poly.entity_id
_entity_poly.type
_entity_poly.pdbx_seq_one_letter_code
_entity_poly.pdbx_strand_id
1 'polypeptide(L)'
;MAFYLYFWLAAENDSNDFNWNFTVEFKMKHVPWYRIMLSLAVVAFWYLAILVGLSIYRISMGHEVHIHPFHVVMIIINFLSCIGYTIALNTFWPSVWAMLKLSFQV
;
A
#
# COMPACT_ATOMS: atom_id res chain seq x y z
N MET A 1 2.21 -6.70 -3.31
CA MET A 1 1.48 -6.64 -2.03
C MET A 1 2.42 -6.74 -0.82
N ALA A 2 3.13 -7.85 -0.62
CA ALA A 2 4.16 -7.95 0.44
C ALA A 2 5.25 -6.87 0.32
N PHE A 3 5.69 -6.58 -0.90
CA PHE A 3 6.62 -5.50 -1.22
C PHE A 3 6.15 -4.11 -0.75
N TYR A 4 4.85 -3.87 -0.76
CA TYR A 4 4.25 -2.60 -0.36
C TYR A 4 4.19 -2.47 1.16
N LEU A 5 3.89 -3.55 1.89
CA LEU A 5 4.01 -3.58 3.35
C LEU A 5 5.46 -3.43 3.80
N TYR A 6 6.37 -4.10 3.10
CA TYR A 6 7.81 -3.98 3.37
C TYR A 6 8.30 -2.55 3.13
N PHE A 7 7.83 -1.88 2.07
CA PHE A 7 8.07 -0.46 1.86
C PHE A 7 7.64 0.37 3.08
N TRP A 8 6.44 0.15 3.63
CA TRP A 8 5.95 0.92 4.78
C TRP A 8 6.79 0.72 6.03
N LEU A 9 7.28 -0.49 6.24
CA LEU A 9 8.22 -0.83 7.31
C LEU A 9 9.56 -0.12 7.12
N ALA A 10 10.11 -0.13 5.90
CA ALA A 10 11.35 0.57 5.58
C ALA A 10 11.19 2.09 5.70
N ALA A 11 10.06 2.64 5.26
CA ALA A 11 9.74 4.05 5.35
C ALA A 11 9.51 4.52 6.79
N GLU A 12 9.16 3.63 7.74
CA GLU A 12 9.06 3.97 9.16
C GLU A 12 10.42 4.36 9.75
N ASN A 13 11.48 3.66 9.32
CA ASN A 13 12.86 3.95 9.69
C ASN A 13 13.34 5.32 9.18
N ASP A 14 12.62 5.90 8.21
CA ASP A 14 12.94 7.20 7.62
C ASP A 14 11.71 8.08 7.38
N SER A 15 10.78 8.05 8.35
CA SER A 15 9.48 8.74 8.22
C SER A 15 9.61 10.26 8.16
N ASN A 16 10.70 10.82 8.70
CA ASN A 16 11.00 12.24 8.65
C ASN A 16 11.35 12.67 7.22
N ASP A 17 12.23 11.94 6.53
CA ASP A 17 12.58 12.25 5.14
C ASP A 17 11.39 12.02 4.21
N PHE A 18 10.55 10.99 4.46
CA PHE A 18 9.31 10.82 3.70
C PHE A 18 8.39 12.05 3.80
N ASN A 19 8.12 12.55 5.02
CA ASN A 19 7.28 13.73 5.22
C ASN A 19 7.93 15.00 4.66
N TRP A 20 9.25 15.13 4.82
CA TRP A 20 10.03 16.26 4.32
C TRP A 20 10.02 16.31 2.80
N ASN A 21 10.24 15.19 2.12
CA ASN A 21 10.24 15.10 0.66
C ASN A 21 8.90 15.58 0.09
N PHE A 22 7.78 15.07 0.62
CA PHE A 22 6.42 15.54 0.27
C PHE A 22 6.17 17.03 0.54
N THR A 23 6.77 17.57 1.59
CA THR A 23 6.57 18.98 1.97
C THR A 23 7.41 19.93 1.14
N VAL A 24 8.70 19.63 1.00
CA VAL A 24 9.71 20.56 0.48
C VAL A 24 9.95 20.37 -1.00
N GLU A 25 10.17 19.15 -1.46
CA GLU A 25 10.38 18.89 -2.89
C GLU A 25 9.09 19.04 -3.68
N PHE A 26 7.97 18.56 -3.12
CA PHE A 26 6.67 18.61 -3.81
C PHE A 26 5.83 19.84 -3.46
N LYS A 27 6.36 20.74 -2.62
CA LYS A 27 5.67 21.97 -2.15
C LYS A 27 4.26 21.70 -1.62
N MET A 28 3.98 20.47 -1.16
CA MET A 28 2.70 20.16 -0.56
C MET A 28 2.66 20.73 0.85
N LYS A 29 1.45 20.92 1.37
CA LYS A 29 1.27 21.34 2.77
C LYS A 29 2.01 20.37 3.69
N HIS A 30 2.74 20.91 4.67
CA HIS A 30 3.35 20.08 5.71
C HIS A 30 2.24 19.41 6.54
N VAL A 31 2.02 18.14 6.27
CA VAL A 31 1.08 17.26 6.97
C VAL A 31 1.80 15.92 7.18
N PRO A 32 1.32 15.06 8.10
CA PRO A 32 1.95 13.76 8.35
C PRO A 32 1.63 12.77 7.21
N TRP A 33 2.16 13.04 6.01
CA TRP A 33 1.97 12.28 4.78
C TRP A 33 2.22 10.79 4.97
N TYR A 34 3.29 10.45 5.69
CA TYR A 34 3.63 9.08 6.06
C TYR A 34 2.45 8.40 6.76
N ARG A 35 1.92 9.01 7.83
CA ARG A 35 0.83 8.41 8.63
C ARG A 35 -0.46 8.29 7.84
N ILE A 36 -0.78 9.30 7.02
CA ILE A 36 -1.97 9.29 6.18
C ILE A 36 -1.90 8.12 5.19
N MET A 37 -0.79 8.02 4.46
CA MET A 37 -0.61 7.01 3.44
C MET A 37 -0.47 5.59 4.02
N LEU A 38 0.22 5.44 5.17
CA LEU A 38 0.27 4.19 5.92
C LEU A 38 -1.12 3.75 6.40
N SER A 39 -1.92 4.69 6.91
CA SER A 39 -3.29 4.37 7.37
C SER A 39 -4.16 3.89 6.23
N LEU A 40 -4.10 4.56 5.07
CA LEU A 40 -4.82 4.16 3.86
C LEU A 40 -4.37 2.77 3.39
N ALA A 41 -3.06 2.49 3.43
CA ALA A 41 -2.51 1.18 3.15
C ALA A 41 -3.09 0.11 4.08
N VAL A 42 -3.02 0.32 5.40
CA VAL A 42 -3.52 -0.65 6.39
C VAL A 42 -5.01 -0.93 6.18
N VAL A 43 -5.84 0.11 5.98
CA VAL A 43 -7.28 -0.06 5.74
C VAL A 43 -7.54 -0.86 4.47
N ALA A 44 -6.85 -0.56 3.37
CA ALA A 44 -7.00 -1.28 2.12
C ALA A 44 -6.61 -2.76 2.24
N PHE A 45 -5.52 -3.05 2.96
CA PHE A 45 -5.07 -4.41 3.20
C PHE A 45 -6.03 -5.19 4.10
N TRP A 46 -6.51 -4.56 5.17
CA TRP A 46 -7.48 -5.16 6.07
C TRP A 46 -8.76 -5.55 5.32
N TYR A 47 -9.26 -4.65 4.49
CA TYR A 47 -10.42 -4.90 3.63
C TYR A 47 -10.19 -6.10 2.69
N LEU A 48 -9.05 -6.16 2.01
CA LEU A 48 -8.73 -7.30 1.13
C LEU A 48 -8.56 -8.60 1.91
N ALA A 49 -7.94 -8.57 3.10
CA ALA A 49 -7.77 -9.75 3.94
C ALA A 49 -9.11 -10.34 4.38
N ILE A 50 -10.08 -9.48 4.75
CA ILE A 50 -11.46 -9.91 5.05
C ILE A 50 -12.09 -10.58 3.83
N LEU A 51 -12.00 -9.97 2.64
CA LEU A 51 -12.58 -10.54 1.43
C LEU A 51 -11.97 -11.89 1.07
N VAL A 52 -10.65 -12.03 1.18
CA VAL A 52 -9.96 -13.30 0.97
C VAL A 52 -10.39 -14.33 2.01
N GLY A 53 -10.44 -13.97 3.30
CA GLY A 53 -10.89 -14.86 4.38
C GLY A 53 -12.32 -15.36 4.18
N LEU A 54 -13.25 -14.48 3.80
CA LEU A 54 -14.62 -14.83 3.47
C LEU A 54 -14.70 -15.73 2.23
N SER A 55 -13.86 -15.49 1.23
CA SER A 55 -13.79 -16.31 0.03
C SER A 55 -13.31 -17.73 0.34
N ILE A 56 -12.22 -17.86 1.12
CA ILE A 56 -11.71 -19.15 1.60
C ILE A 56 -12.78 -19.88 2.41
N TYR A 57 -13.46 -19.19 3.33
CA TYR A 57 -14.53 -19.77 4.13
C TYR A 57 -15.67 -20.32 3.24
N ARG A 58 -16.13 -19.56 2.25
CA ARG A 58 -17.19 -20.01 1.33
C ARG A 58 -16.76 -21.24 0.52
N ILE A 59 -15.55 -21.23 -0.03
CA ILE A 59 -14.99 -22.38 -0.76
C ILE A 59 -14.93 -23.60 0.16
N SER A 60 -14.47 -23.43 1.40
CA SER A 60 -14.36 -24.54 2.37
C SER A 60 -15.70 -25.16 2.73
N MET A 61 -16.79 -24.38 2.67
CA MET A 61 -18.16 -24.84 2.89
C MET A 61 -18.82 -25.39 1.62
N GLY A 62 -18.09 -25.46 0.50
CA GLY A 62 -18.59 -25.93 -0.80
C GLY A 62 -19.54 -24.93 -1.48
N HIS A 63 -19.57 -23.68 -1.01
CA HIS A 63 -20.39 -22.62 -1.61
C HIS A 63 -19.64 -21.92 -2.74
N GLU A 64 -20.39 -21.49 -3.76
CA GLU A 64 -19.84 -20.63 -4.81
C GLU A 64 -19.38 -19.28 -4.23
N VAL A 65 -18.25 -18.80 -4.74
CA VAL A 65 -17.72 -17.47 -4.40
C VAL A 65 -18.38 -16.44 -5.29
N HIS A 66 -19.52 -15.93 -4.82
CA HIS A 66 -20.15 -14.77 -5.46
C HIS A 66 -19.56 -13.48 -4.89
N ILE A 67 -18.92 -12.67 -5.73
CA ILE A 67 -18.42 -11.36 -5.36
C ILE A 67 -19.39 -10.28 -5.83
N HIS A 68 -19.89 -9.48 -4.88
CA HIS A 68 -20.78 -8.37 -5.23
C HIS A 68 -20.02 -7.33 -6.09
N PRO A 69 -20.64 -6.76 -7.14
CA PRO A 69 -19.98 -5.80 -8.04
C PRO A 69 -19.32 -4.61 -7.32
N PHE A 70 -19.90 -4.17 -6.20
CA PHE A 70 -19.29 -3.16 -5.33
C PHE A 70 -17.87 -3.54 -4.88
N HIS A 71 -17.67 -4.79 -4.44
CA HIS A 71 -16.35 -5.26 -4.01
C HIS A 71 -15.38 -5.33 -5.18
N VAL A 72 -15.85 -5.67 -6.39
CA VAL A 72 -15.04 -5.65 -7.61
C VAL A 72 -14.52 -4.23 -7.89
N VAL A 73 -15.41 -3.23 -7.85
CA VAL A 73 -15.02 -1.83 -8.04
C VAL A 73 -14.01 -1.38 -6.98
N MET A 74 -14.25 -1.70 -5.71
CA MET A 74 -13.32 -1.36 -4.62
C MET A 74 -11.94 -2.03 -4.77
N ILE A 75 -11.90 -3.28 -5.25
CA ILE A 75 -10.63 -3.98 -5.56
C ILE A 75 -9.90 -3.27 -6.70
N ILE A 76 -10.60 -2.89 -7.76
CA ILE A 76 -10.01 -2.17 -8.90
C ILE A 76 -9.44 -0.82 -8.45
N ILE A 77 -10.22 -0.04 -7.69
CA ILE A 77 -9.77 1.24 -7.13
C ILE A 77 -8.49 1.03 -6.32
N ASN A 78 -8.48 0.04 -5.42
CA ASN A 78 -7.31 -0.25 -4.59
C ASN A 78 -6.08 -0.66 -5.44
N PHE A 79 -6.29 -1.49 -6.47
CA PHE A 79 -5.23 -1.89 -7.37
C PHE A 79 -4.63 -0.71 -8.15
N LEU A 80 -5.49 0.17 -8.67
CA LEU A 80 -5.08 1.41 -9.34
C LEU A 80 -4.35 2.35 -8.38
N SER A 81 -4.79 2.45 -7.13
CA SER A 81 -4.08 3.22 -6.09
C SER A 81 -2.69 2.66 -5.82
N CYS A 82 -2.52 1.33 -5.73
CA CYS A 82 -1.20 0.71 -5.58
C CYS A 82 -0.28 1.01 -6.77
N ILE A 83 -0.80 0.98 -8.00
CA ILE A 83 -0.04 1.34 -9.20
C ILE A 83 0.37 2.82 -9.14
N GLY A 84 -0.59 3.72 -8.88
CA GLY A 84 -0.34 5.15 -8.77
C GLY A 84 0.70 5.48 -7.70
N TYR A 85 0.63 4.81 -6.55
CA TYR A 85 1.62 4.95 -5.49
C TYR A 85 3.00 4.44 -5.91
N THR A 86 3.06 3.30 -6.60
CA THR A 86 4.33 2.74 -7.10
C THR A 86 5.00 3.70 -8.09
N ILE A 87 4.21 4.30 -8.99
CA ILE A 87 4.68 5.33 -9.93
C ILE A 87 5.19 6.54 -9.15
N ALA A 88 4.40 7.04 -8.19
CA ALA A 88 4.79 8.17 -7.36
C ALA A 88 6.11 7.92 -6.63
N LEU A 89 6.29 6.75 -6.00
CA LEU A 89 7.55 6.38 -5.37
C LEU A 89 8.72 6.32 -6.35
N ASN A 90 8.51 5.75 -7.53
CA ASN A 90 9.55 5.67 -8.54
C ASN A 90 9.98 7.05 -9.07
N THR A 91 9.03 7.98 -9.18
CA THR A 91 9.31 9.34 -9.63
C THR A 91 9.93 10.20 -8.51
N PHE A 92 9.46 10.03 -7.28
CA PHE A 92 9.71 10.98 -6.19
C PHE A 92 10.72 10.50 -5.16
N TRP A 93 10.92 9.19 -5.04
CA TRP A 93 11.90 8.62 -4.10
C TRP A 93 12.60 7.39 -4.69
N PRO A 94 13.30 7.52 -5.84
CA PRO A 94 13.89 6.36 -6.53
C PRO A 94 14.99 5.64 -5.73
N SER A 95 15.65 6.33 -4.79
CA SER A 95 16.63 5.72 -3.88
C SER A 95 16.01 4.64 -2.98
N VAL A 96 14.68 4.67 -2.78
CA VAL A 96 13.98 3.68 -1.97
C VAL A 96 14.11 2.26 -2.54
N TRP A 97 14.23 2.11 -3.86
CA TRP A 97 14.40 0.80 -4.49
C TRP A 97 15.78 0.20 -4.21
N ALA A 98 16.82 1.04 -4.13
CA ALA A 98 18.17 0.60 -3.78
C ALA A 98 18.24 0.18 -2.31
N MET A 99 17.66 0.98 -1.41
CA MET A 99 17.52 0.65 0.01
C MET A 99 16.79 -0.68 0.19
N LEU A 100 15.65 -0.82 -0.47
CA LEU A 100 14.80 -1.99 -0.37
C LEU A 100 15.46 -3.26 -0.94
N LYS A 101 16.20 -3.12 -2.05
CA LYS A 101 17.03 -4.20 -2.59
C LYS A 101 18.09 -4.65 -1.59
N LEU A 102 18.82 -3.71 -0.97
CA LEU A 102 19.83 -4.02 0.04
C LEU A 102 19.24 -4.77 1.23
N SER A 103 18.06 -4.36 1.69
CA SER A 103 17.40 -5.02 2.81
C SER A 103 16.95 -6.45 2.53
N PHE A 104 16.71 -6.82 1.27
CA PHE A 104 16.44 -8.20 0.88
C PHE A 104 17.69 -9.06 0.70
N GLN A 105 18.88 -8.44 0.72
CA GLN A 105 20.17 -9.14 0.57
C GLN A 105 20.81 -9.51 1.91
N VAL A 106 20.22 -9.05 3.03
CA VAL A 106 20.60 -9.41 4.41
C VAL A 106 19.73 -10.57 4.87
#